data_AF-A0AAD1S036-F1
#
_entry.id   AF-A0AAD1S036-F1
#
_cell.length_a   1.000
_cell.length_b   1.000
_cell.length_c   1.000
_cell.angle_alpha   90.00
_cell.angle_beta   90.00
_cell.angle_gamma   90.00
#
_symmetry.space_group_name_H-M   'P 1'
#
loop_
_entity.id
_entity.type
_entity.pdbx_description
1 polymer ?
#
loop_
_entity_poly.entity_id
_entity_poly.type
_entity_poly.pdbx_seq_one_letter_code
_entity_poly.pdbx_strand_id
1 'polypeptide(L)'
;MSPSVLLKEIILVDDFSDKVYLKTQLETYISSLERVRLIRTNKREGLVRARLIGATYAIGDVLTFLDCHCECVTGWLEPLLERIAENETAIVCPVIDTIDWNTFEFYMQTGEPMIGGFDWRLTFQWHAVPEQERQRRKSRIDPIRSPTMAGGLFAVSKKYFEYLGTYDTGMEVWGGENLELSFRVWQCGGSLEIHPCSHVGHVFPKKAPYARPNFLQNTARAAEVWMDSYKEHFYNRNPPARKEKYGDISERIILRDRLHCKSFDWYLKNVFPDLHVPEDRPGWHGAIRSEGISSECLDYNAPDHNPTGAHLSLFGCHGQGGNQFFEYTENKEIRFNSVTELCAEVPERQTYIGMKHCPKDGTIIATNLVWEFRQDGTIFHPHSGFCVTSYRTPEGRGDVHMAPCQPSDKNQFWKFER
;
A
#
# COMPACT_ATOMS: atom_id res chain seq x y z
N MET A 1 14.66 -10.62 -24.93
CA MET A 1 14.77 -9.54 -25.93
C MET A 1 13.40 -9.24 -26.51
N SER A 2 13.05 -7.97 -26.71
CA SER A 2 11.76 -7.57 -27.32
C SER A 2 11.79 -7.81 -28.84
N PRO A 3 10.80 -8.50 -29.43
CA PRO A 3 10.76 -8.73 -30.87
C PRO A 3 10.76 -7.42 -31.68
N SER A 4 11.59 -7.33 -32.71
CA SER A 4 11.75 -6.11 -33.52
C SER A 4 10.48 -5.69 -34.25
N VAL A 5 9.57 -6.61 -34.55
CA VAL A 5 8.28 -6.28 -35.16
C VAL A 5 7.28 -5.65 -34.17
N LEU A 6 7.50 -5.84 -32.87
CA LEU A 6 6.64 -5.33 -31.80
C LEU A 6 7.20 -4.06 -31.13
N LEU A 7 8.52 -3.85 -31.18
CA LEU A 7 9.16 -2.69 -30.57
C LEU A 7 9.23 -1.49 -31.53
N LYS A 8 8.29 -0.56 -31.39
CA LYS A 8 8.25 0.66 -32.20
C LYS A 8 9.43 1.61 -31.89
N GLU A 9 9.64 1.89 -30.61
CA GLU A 9 10.64 2.82 -30.10
C GLU A 9 10.89 2.60 -28.60
N ILE A 10 12.04 3.08 -28.12
CA ILE A 10 12.38 3.22 -26.70
C ILE A 10 12.53 4.71 -26.44
N ILE A 11 11.71 5.27 -25.56
CA ILE A 11 11.78 6.69 -25.18
C ILE A 11 12.40 6.79 -23.78
N LEU A 12 13.60 7.35 -23.72
CA LEU A 12 14.25 7.73 -22.49
C LEU A 12 13.85 9.17 -22.14
N VAL A 13 13.41 9.39 -20.90
CA VAL A 13 13.09 10.73 -20.40
C VAL A 13 14.05 11.08 -19.26
N ASP A 14 15.00 11.98 -19.53
CA ASP A 14 15.87 12.58 -18.51
C ASP A 14 15.08 13.64 -17.74
N ASP A 15 14.60 13.29 -16.54
CA ASP A 15 13.92 14.18 -15.59
C ASP A 15 14.92 15.10 -14.86
N PHE A 16 15.63 15.92 -15.64
CA PHE A 16 16.55 16.95 -15.14
C PHE A 16 17.68 16.39 -14.26
N SER A 17 18.32 15.30 -14.67
CA SER A 17 19.42 14.69 -13.93
C SER A 17 20.63 15.63 -13.80
N ASP A 18 21.36 15.53 -12.69
CA ASP A 18 22.56 16.34 -12.40
C ASP A 18 23.88 15.61 -12.69
N LYS A 19 23.83 14.29 -12.96
CA LYS A 19 25.02 13.48 -13.20
C LYS A 19 25.61 13.79 -14.58
N VAL A 20 26.89 14.15 -14.60
CA VAL A 20 27.61 14.56 -15.82
C VAL A 20 27.57 13.48 -16.90
N TYR A 21 27.68 12.20 -16.53
CA TYR A 21 27.64 11.09 -17.48
C TYR A 21 26.27 10.91 -18.18
N LEU A 22 25.18 11.47 -17.63
CA LEU A 22 23.85 11.44 -18.24
C LEU A 22 23.65 12.55 -19.29
N LYS A 23 24.64 13.43 -19.51
CA LYS A 23 24.59 14.51 -20.50
C LYS A 23 25.18 14.04 -21.83
N THR A 24 26.30 14.62 -22.27
CA THR A 24 26.92 14.32 -23.57
C THR A 24 27.29 12.84 -23.72
N GLN A 25 27.78 12.19 -22.66
CA GLN A 25 28.19 10.79 -22.73
C GLN A 25 27.02 9.85 -23.05
N LEU A 26 25.85 10.06 -22.43
CA LEU A 26 24.64 9.28 -22.74
C LEU A 26 24.17 9.50 -24.18
N GLU A 27 24.13 10.75 -24.65
CA GLU A 27 23.75 11.09 -26.03
C GLU A 27 24.65 10.40 -27.05
N THR A 28 25.98 10.47 -26.84
CA THR A 28 26.95 9.78 -27.70
C THR A 28 26.71 8.28 -27.70
N TYR A 29 26.50 7.66 -26.54
CA TYR A 29 26.29 6.22 -26.42
C TYR A 29 25.04 5.76 -27.20
N ILE A 30 23.89 6.41 -26.98
CA ILE A 30 22.62 6.01 -27.60
C ILE A 30 22.49 6.40 -29.07
N SER A 31 23.33 7.30 -29.59
CA SER A 31 23.27 7.77 -30.98
C SER A 31 23.40 6.65 -32.02
N SER A 32 24.03 5.53 -31.64
CA SER A 32 24.21 4.36 -32.48
C SER A 32 23.10 3.30 -32.33
N LEU A 33 22.21 3.46 -31.35
CA LEU A 33 21.16 2.49 -31.04
C LEU A 33 19.89 2.81 -31.83
N GLU A 34 19.46 1.88 -32.67
CA GLU A 34 18.24 2.05 -33.43
C GLU A 34 17.01 2.16 -32.51
N ARG A 35 16.08 3.05 -32.88
CA ARG A 35 14.78 3.24 -32.21
C ARG A 35 14.86 3.77 -30.79
N VAL A 36 16.04 4.18 -30.31
CA VAL A 36 16.20 4.84 -29.02
C VAL A 36 16.10 6.35 -29.20
N ARG A 37 15.20 6.99 -28.45
CA ARG A 37 14.99 8.44 -28.44
C ARG A 37 15.23 8.95 -27.02
N LEU A 38 15.89 10.10 -26.90
CA LEU A 38 16.10 10.78 -25.63
C LEU A 38 15.35 12.11 -25.62
N ILE A 39 14.56 12.31 -24.58
CA ILE A 39 13.86 13.55 -24.26
C ILE A 39 14.42 14.05 -22.94
N ARG A 40 14.69 15.35 -22.83
CA ARG A 40 15.14 15.98 -21.58
C ARG A 40 14.13 17.00 -21.12
N THR A 41 13.78 16.98 -19.84
CA THR A 41 12.97 18.03 -19.24
C THR A 41 13.82 19.27 -18.97
N ASN A 42 13.19 20.45 -18.91
CA ASN A 42 13.88 21.72 -18.62
C ASN A 42 13.89 22.08 -17.13
N LYS A 43 13.19 21.30 -16.30
CA LYS A 43 13.12 21.39 -14.85
C LYS A 43 12.81 20.00 -14.28
N ARG A 44 12.98 19.82 -12.98
CA ARG A 44 12.57 18.59 -12.29
C ARG A 44 11.04 18.47 -12.31
N GLU A 45 10.53 17.50 -13.05
CA GLU A 45 9.11 17.23 -13.23
C GLU A 45 8.59 16.19 -12.22
N GLY A 46 9.39 15.18 -11.88
CA GLY A 46 8.93 14.01 -11.12
C GLY A 46 8.39 12.90 -12.02
N LEU A 47 8.30 11.68 -11.49
CA LEU A 47 8.10 10.48 -12.32
C LEU A 47 6.80 10.52 -13.14
N VAL A 48 5.71 11.06 -12.55
CA VAL A 48 4.39 11.11 -13.18
C VAL A 48 4.47 11.97 -14.44
N ARG A 49 4.91 13.22 -14.30
CA ARG A 49 4.99 14.16 -15.43
C ARG A 49 6.06 13.74 -16.44
N ALA A 50 7.18 13.18 -16.01
CA ALA A 50 8.20 12.63 -16.92
C ALA A 50 7.62 11.47 -17.78
N ARG A 51 6.86 10.54 -17.18
CA ARG A 51 6.16 9.48 -17.93
C ARG A 51 5.14 10.04 -18.91
N LEU A 52 4.37 11.06 -18.52
CA LEU A 52 3.40 11.71 -19.41
C LEU A 52 4.06 12.41 -20.59
N ILE A 53 5.23 13.04 -20.38
CA ILE A 53 6.03 13.60 -21.47
C ILE A 53 6.40 12.47 -22.43
N GLY A 54 6.97 11.36 -21.94
CA GLY A 54 7.28 10.20 -22.78
C GLY A 54 6.07 9.68 -23.56
N ALA A 55 4.94 9.51 -22.88
CA ALA A 55 3.67 9.03 -23.48
C ALA A 55 3.14 9.97 -24.58
N THR A 56 3.32 11.28 -24.42
CA THR A 56 2.90 12.28 -25.42
C THR A 56 3.67 12.11 -26.73
N TYR A 57 4.97 11.79 -26.66
CA TYR A 57 5.82 11.59 -27.83
C TYR A 57 5.80 10.18 -28.43
N ALA A 58 5.22 9.22 -27.71
CA ALA A 58 5.10 7.85 -28.14
C ALA A 58 4.13 7.71 -29.32
N ILE A 59 4.52 6.92 -30.32
CA ILE A 59 3.71 6.64 -31.52
C ILE A 59 3.32 5.16 -31.65
N GLY A 60 3.68 4.32 -30.67
CA GLY A 60 3.21 2.95 -30.57
C GLY A 60 1.75 2.86 -30.10
N ASP A 61 1.09 1.76 -30.44
CA ASP A 61 -0.30 1.50 -30.02
C ASP A 61 -0.42 1.20 -28.53
N VAL A 62 0.62 0.58 -27.95
CA VAL A 62 0.72 0.24 -26.53
C VAL A 62 1.88 1.01 -25.90
N LEU A 63 1.63 1.62 -24.75
CA LEU A 63 2.63 2.21 -23.88
C LEU A 63 3.09 1.16 -22.89
N THR A 64 4.38 0.82 -22.89
CA THR A 64 5.01 -0.04 -21.88
C THR A 64 5.98 0.78 -21.05
N PHE A 65 5.62 1.04 -19.80
CA PHE A 65 6.46 1.76 -18.84
C PHE A 65 7.39 0.78 -18.14
N LEU A 66 8.66 1.15 -18.02
CA LEU A 66 9.69 0.45 -17.25
C LEU A 66 10.51 1.49 -16.47
N ASP A 67 11.00 1.09 -15.31
CA ASP A 67 11.97 1.88 -14.56
C ASP A 67 13.38 1.69 -15.15
N CYS A 68 14.29 2.63 -14.87
CA CYS A 68 15.62 2.69 -15.48
C CYS A 68 16.65 1.67 -14.91
N HIS A 69 16.20 0.75 -14.07
CA HIS A 69 17.01 -0.25 -13.36
C HIS A 69 16.30 -1.61 -13.37
N CYS A 70 15.99 -2.06 -14.58
CA CYS A 70 15.29 -3.30 -14.85
C CYS A 70 16.06 -4.20 -15.82
N GLU A 71 15.85 -5.51 -15.71
CA GLU A 71 16.33 -6.52 -16.66
C GLU A 71 15.17 -7.39 -17.13
N CYS A 72 14.98 -7.48 -18.46
CA CYS A 72 13.82 -8.14 -19.05
C CYS A 72 14.12 -9.59 -19.42
N VAL A 73 13.25 -10.51 -19.00
CA VAL A 73 13.35 -11.94 -19.32
C VAL A 73 12.96 -12.21 -20.78
N THR A 74 13.45 -13.30 -21.37
CA THR A 74 13.02 -13.71 -22.71
C THR A 74 11.51 -13.96 -22.75
N GLY A 75 10.82 -13.40 -23.75
CA GLY A 75 9.37 -13.54 -23.89
C GLY A 75 8.55 -12.62 -22.99
N TRP A 76 9.16 -11.60 -22.35
CA TRP A 76 8.44 -10.73 -21.42
C TRP A 76 7.36 -9.85 -22.08
N LEU A 77 7.51 -9.47 -23.35
CA LEU A 77 6.68 -8.43 -23.96
C LEU A 77 5.42 -9.00 -24.60
N GLU A 78 5.56 -10.15 -25.25
CA GLU A 78 4.52 -10.81 -26.02
C GLU A 78 3.23 -11.07 -25.21
N PRO A 79 3.29 -11.60 -23.97
CA PRO A 79 2.09 -11.83 -23.17
C PRO A 79 1.37 -10.54 -22.76
N LEU A 80 2.11 -9.45 -22.57
CA LEU A 80 1.52 -8.15 -22.24
C LEU A 80 0.74 -7.59 -23.44
N LEU A 81 1.36 -7.63 -24.62
CA LEU A 81 0.76 -7.10 -25.85
C LEU A 81 -0.40 -7.96 -26.34
N GLU A 82 -0.26 -9.28 -26.26
CA GLU A 82 -1.32 -10.22 -26.61
C GLU A 82 -2.57 -9.98 -25.76
N ARG A 83 -2.40 -9.86 -24.44
CA ARG A 83 -3.52 -9.61 -23.54
C ARG A 83 -4.24 -8.29 -23.81
N ILE A 84 -3.50 -7.23 -24.13
CA ILE A 84 -4.07 -5.93 -24.50
C ILE A 84 -4.78 -5.99 -25.85
N ALA A 85 -4.29 -6.80 -26.79
CA ALA A 85 -4.96 -7.02 -28.06
C ALA A 85 -6.29 -7.77 -27.90
N GLU A 86 -6.39 -8.70 -26.94
CA GLU A 86 -7.66 -9.35 -26.58
C GLU A 86 -8.62 -8.40 -25.85
N ASN A 87 -8.09 -7.54 -24.99
CA ASN A 87 -8.86 -6.63 -24.16
C ASN A 87 -8.15 -5.27 -24.01
N GLU A 88 -8.56 -4.29 -24.82
CA GLU A 88 -7.93 -2.96 -24.85
C GLU A 88 -8.02 -2.22 -23.50
N THR A 89 -9.01 -2.56 -22.66
CA THR A 89 -9.21 -1.93 -21.34
C THR A 89 -8.39 -2.58 -20.22
N ALA A 90 -7.58 -3.58 -20.53
CA ALA A 90 -6.67 -4.20 -19.57
C ALA A 90 -5.38 -3.39 -19.45
N ILE A 91 -4.98 -3.10 -18.20
CA ILE A 91 -3.62 -2.70 -17.87
C ILE A 91 -2.90 -3.95 -17.37
N VAL A 92 -1.80 -4.30 -18.02
CA VAL A 92 -1.12 -5.58 -17.79
C VAL A 92 0.30 -5.33 -17.28
N CYS A 93 0.57 -5.82 -16.08
CA CYS A 93 1.87 -5.76 -15.42
C CYS A 93 2.66 -7.07 -15.65
N PRO A 94 3.99 -7.01 -15.81
CA PRO A 94 4.83 -8.19 -15.63
C PRO A 94 4.82 -8.60 -14.16
N VAL A 95 5.19 -9.86 -13.91
CA VAL A 95 5.74 -10.27 -12.62
C VAL A 95 7.04 -9.49 -12.41
N ILE A 96 7.11 -8.77 -11.29
CA ILE A 96 8.29 -8.00 -10.91
C ILE A 96 9.17 -8.89 -10.05
N ASP A 97 10.29 -9.32 -10.62
CA ASP A 97 11.28 -10.13 -9.91
C ASP A 97 12.29 -9.23 -9.20
N THR A 98 12.81 -9.69 -8.06
CA THR A 98 13.82 -8.92 -7.32
C THR A 98 15.19 -9.16 -7.94
N ILE A 99 15.89 -8.08 -8.28
CA ILE A 99 17.33 -8.08 -8.48
C ILE A 99 17.96 -7.51 -7.20
N ASP A 100 18.84 -8.27 -6.55
CA ASP A 100 19.49 -7.80 -5.33
C ASP A 100 20.36 -6.57 -5.62
N TRP A 101 20.19 -5.50 -4.86
CA TRP A 101 20.92 -4.24 -5.10
C TRP A 101 22.43 -4.34 -4.82
N ASN A 102 22.89 -5.37 -4.12
CA ASN A 102 24.28 -5.55 -3.72
C ASN A 102 24.97 -6.65 -4.53
N THR A 103 24.34 -7.81 -4.71
CA THR A 103 24.90 -8.97 -5.44
C THR A 103 24.49 -9.01 -6.92
N PHE A 104 23.45 -8.25 -7.30
CA PHE A 104 22.81 -8.34 -8.62
C PHE A 104 22.29 -9.74 -8.97
N GLU A 105 22.06 -10.59 -7.95
CA GLU A 105 21.40 -11.88 -8.16
C GLU A 105 19.94 -11.67 -8.57
N PHE A 106 19.51 -12.38 -9.61
CA PHE A 106 18.15 -12.32 -10.15
C PHE A 106 17.27 -13.40 -9.49
N TYR A 107 16.33 -12.99 -8.65
CA TYR A 107 15.38 -13.89 -7.98
C TYR A 107 14.07 -14.00 -8.75
N MET A 108 14.05 -14.89 -9.74
CA MET A 108 12.87 -15.17 -10.55
C MET A 108 11.80 -15.95 -9.76
N GLN A 109 10.57 -15.45 -9.76
CA GLN A 109 9.41 -16.17 -9.23
C GLN A 109 9.02 -17.31 -10.19
N THR A 110 9.30 -18.57 -9.83
CA THR A 110 8.99 -19.73 -10.67
C THR A 110 7.60 -20.34 -10.43
N GLY A 111 6.91 -19.87 -9.38
CA GLY A 111 5.60 -20.34 -8.94
C GLY A 111 4.46 -19.38 -9.29
N GLU A 112 3.39 -19.44 -8.50
CA GLU A 112 2.35 -18.41 -8.54
C GLU A 112 2.93 -17.09 -8.01
N PRO A 113 2.86 -15.99 -8.77
CA PRO A 113 3.43 -14.72 -8.35
C PRO A 113 2.57 -14.06 -7.26
N MET A 114 3.19 -13.17 -6.50
CA MET A 114 2.45 -12.25 -5.62
C MET A 114 1.71 -11.20 -6.46
N ILE A 115 0.58 -10.72 -5.94
CA ILE A 115 -0.22 -9.64 -6.55
C ILE A 115 -0.26 -8.41 -5.65
N GLY A 116 -0.66 -7.28 -6.22
CA GLY A 116 -0.67 -5.98 -5.55
C GLY A 116 -1.96 -5.71 -4.79
N GLY A 117 -1.81 -5.27 -3.55
CA GLY A 117 -2.87 -4.69 -2.71
C GLY A 117 -2.40 -3.39 -2.05
N PHE A 118 -3.04 -3.01 -0.96
CA PHE A 118 -2.65 -1.88 -0.13
C PHE A 118 -3.08 -2.11 1.32
N ASP A 119 -2.43 -1.43 2.25
CA ASP A 119 -2.87 -1.33 3.64
C ASP A 119 -3.66 -0.03 3.88
N TRP A 120 -4.33 0.09 5.02
CA TRP A 120 -5.10 1.31 5.33
C TRP A 120 -4.24 2.55 5.60
N ARG A 121 -2.90 2.47 5.53
CA ARG A 121 -2.02 3.65 5.42
C ARG A 121 -1.83 4.09 3.97
N LEU A 122 -2.50 3.43 3.03
CA LEU A 122 -2.39 3.61 1.59
C LEU A 122 -0.95 3.46 1.09
N THR A 123 -0.28 2.45 1.63
CA THR A 123 0.99 1.97 1.08
C THR A 123 0.73 0.70 0.26
N PHE A 124 1.44 0.55 -0.85
CA PHE A 124 1.36 -0.66 -1.66
C PHE A 124 1.89 -1.87 -0.87
N GLN A 125 1.18 -3.00 -0.95
CA GLN A 125 1.55 -4.24 -0.30
C GLN A 125 1.45 -5.41 -1.28
N TRP A 126 2.37 -6.37 -1.17
CA TRP A 126 2.26 -7.64 -1.88
C TRP A 126 1.42 -8.62 -1.06
N HIS A 127 0.52 -9.35 -1.71
CA HIS A 127 -0.21 -10.46 -1.09
C HIS A 127 -0.34 -11.65 -2.03
N ALA A 128 -0.62 -12.82 -1.46
CA ALA A 128 -0.86 -14.03 -2.23
C ALA A 128 -2.16 -13.92 -3.03
N VAL A 129 -2.22 -14.61 -4.17
CA VAL A 129 -3.45 -14.73 -4.96
C VAL A 129 -4.54 -15.37 -4.11
N PRO A 130 -5.74 -14.78 -4.01
CA PRO A 130 -6.83 -15.37 -3.26
C PRO A 130 -7.45 -16.55 -4.01
N GLU A 131 -8.09 -17.45 -3.26
CA GLU A 131 -8.62 -18.70 -3.79
C GLU A 131 -9.69 -18.47 -4.87
N GLN A 132 -10.52 -17.43 -4.72
CA GLN A 132 -11.51 -17.03 -5.72
C GLN A 132 -10.88 -16.71 -7.07
N GLU A 133 -9.74 -16.01 -7.09
CA GLU A 133 -9.03 -15.67 -8.33
C GLU A 133 -8.30 -16.90 -8.91
N ARG A 134 -7.82 -17.83 -8.07
CA ARG A 134 -7.31 -19.12 -8.56
C ARG A 134 -8.37 -19.92 -9.30
N GLN A 135 -9.58 -19.99 -8.73
CA GLN A 135 -10.70 -20.75 -9.31
C GLN A 135 -11.27 -20.10 -10.57
N ARG A 136 -11.18 -18.77 -10.70
CA ARG A 136 -11.61 -18.05 -11.90
C ARG A 136 -10.75 -18.39 -13.13
N ARG A 137 -9.45 -18.61 -12.94
CA ARG A 137 -8.49 -18.88 -14.02
C ARG A 137 -8.62 -20.32 -14.52
N LYS A 138 -8.45 -20.53 -15.83
CA LYS A 138 -8.47 -21.86 -16.46
C LYS A 138 -7.10 -22.53 -16.38
N SER A 139 -6.05 -21.71 -16.45
CA SER A 139 -4.66 -22.14 -16.34
C SER A 139 -3.90 -21.28 -15.32
N ARG A 140 -2.89 -21.87 -14.70
CA ARG A 140 -2.00 -21.18 -13.75
C ARG A 140 -1.21 -20.03 -14.37
N ILE A 141 -1.09 -20.00 -15.71
CA ILE A 141 -0.38 -18.97 -16.47
C ILE A 141 -1.31 -17.90 -17.05
N ASP A 142 -2.63 -18.02 -16.85
CA ASP A 142 -3.58 -16.98 -17.26
C ASP A 142 -3.32 -15.69 -16.46
N PRO A 143 -3.61 -14.51 -17.02
CA PRO A 143 -3.54 -13.23 -16.31
C PRO A 143 -4.30 -13.28 -14.98
N ILE A 144 -3.68 -12.71 -13.95
CA ILE A 144 -4.18 -12.68 -12.58
C ILE A 144 -4.70 -11.29 -12.30
N ARG A 145 -5.98 -11.17 -11.92
CA ARG A 145 -6.52 -9.88 -11.48
C ARG A 145 -5.81 -9.42 -10.22
N SER A 146 -5.31 -8.18 -10.25
CA SER A 146 -4.58 -7.55 -9.16
C SER A 146 -5.33 -6.31 -8.68
N PRO A 147 -5.69 -6.21 -7.39
CA PRO A 147 -6.32 -5.01 -6.85
C PRO A 147 -5.53 -3.73 -7.16
N THR A 148 -4.21 -3.78 -7.00
CA THR A 148 -3.32 -2.65 -7.27
C THR A 148 -2.09 -3.04 -8.09
N MET A 149 -1.36 -2.04 -8.56
CA MET A 149 -0.05 -2.20 -9.21
C MET A 149 1.07 -1.65 -8.32
N ALA A 150 2.26 -2.22 -8.45
CA ALA A 150 3.47 -1.63 -7.86
C ALA A 150 3.80 -0.25 -8.47
N GLY A 151 3.40 -0.03 -9.74
CA GLY A 151 3.40 1.30 -10.39
C GLY A 151 4.61 1.60 -11.28
N GLY A 152 5.67 0.78 -11.24
CA GLY A 152 6.89 0.96 -12.05
C GLY A 152 6.78 0.41 -13.48
N LEU A 153 6.09 -0.73 -13.60
CA LEU A 153 6.17 -1.61 -14.77
C LEU A 153 4.76 -2.05 -15.18
N PHE A 154 4.30 -1.61 -16.35
CA PHE A 154 3.02 -2.02 -16.92
C PHE A 154 2.93 -1.65 -18.41
N ALA A 155 2.04 -2.35 -19.12
CA ALA A 155 1.64 -2.06 -20.47
C ALA A 155 0.16 -1.66 -20.52
N VAL A 156 -0.18 -0.71 -21.40
CA VAL A 156 -1.56 -0.23 -21.58
C VAL A 156 -1.75 0.30 -23.01
N SER A 157 -2.95 0.11 -23.61
CA SER A 157 -3.29 0.79 -24.87
C SER A 157 -3.13 2.30 -24.68
N LYS A 158 -2.41 2.96 -25.61
CA LYS A 158 -2.21 4.41 -25.56
C LYS A 158 -3.55 5.15 -25.55
N LYS A 159 -4.49 4.72 -26.40
CA LYS A 159 -5.84 5.30 -26.49
C LYS A 159 -6.61 5.11 -25.19
N TYR A 160 -6.53 3.93 -24.59
CA TYR A 160 -7.21 3.65 -23.33
C TYR A 160 -6.60 4.46 -22.17
N PHE A 161 -5.28 4.60 -22.13
CA PHE A 161 -4.59 5.43 -21.14
C PHE A 161 -5.00 6.91 -21.23
N GLU A 162 -5.14 7.44 -22.46
CA GLU A 162 -5.67 8.79 -22.72
C GLU A 162 -7.15 8.90 -22.32
N TYR A 163 -7.98 7.92 -22.69
CA TYR A 163 -9.39 7.85 -22.32
C TYR A 163 -9.61 7.88 -20.80
N LEU A 164 -8.80 7.13 -20.05
CA LEU A 164 -8.85 7.13 -18.60
C LEU A 164 -8.39 8.46 -17.98
N GLY A 165 -7.84 9.40 -18.74
CA GLY A 165 -7.28 10.65 -18.21
C GLY A 165 -5.88 10.49 -17.64
N THR A 166 -5.06 9.63 -18.26
CA THR A 166 -3.63 9.41 -18.04
C THR A 166 -3.24 9.29 -16.56
N TYR A 167 -2.45 10.22 -16.01
CA TYR A 167 -2.18 10.35 -14.58
C TYR A 167 -2.72 11.67 -14.05
N ASP A 168 -2.93 11.74 -12.74
CA ASP A 168 -3.14 13.01 -12.05
C ASP A 168 -1.85 13.86 -12.07
N THR A 169 -1.83 14.91 -12.90
CA THR A 169 -0.68 15.81 -13.07
C THR A 169 -0.36 16.64 -11.84
N GLY A 170 -1.28 16.71 -10.86
CA GLY A 170 -1.07 17.34 -9.57
C GLY A 170 -0.21 16.51 -8.60
N MET A 171 0.08 15.25 -8.92
CA MET A 171 1.01 14.44 -8.14
C MET A 171 2.46 14.83 -8.40
N GLU A 172 3.24 14.94 -7.33
CA GLU A 172 4.62 15.43 -7.38
C GLU A 172 5.64 14.34 -7.03
N VAL A 173 6.76 14.35 -7.75
CA VAL A 173 7.97 13.54 -7.49
C VAL A 173 7.76 12.03 -7.52
N TRP A 174 7.15 11.44 -6.49
CA TRP A 174 6.97 10.00 -6.31
C TRP A 174 5.88 9.67 -5.29
N GLY A 175 5.09 8.61 -5.57
CA GLY A 175 4.21 7.94 -4.62
C GLY A 175 2.75 8.32 -4.78
N GLY A 176 1.85 7.36 -4.53
CA GLY A 176 0.40 7.51 -4.60
C GLY A 176 -0.19 7.30 -6.00
N GLU A 177 0.57 7.52 -7.07
CA GLU A 177 0.08 7.42 -8.46
C GLU A 177 -0.29 6.00 -8.85
N ASN A 178 0.39 5.01 -8.27
CA ASN A 178 0.15 3.60 -8.52
C ASN A 178 -1.21 3.17 -7.94
N LEU A 179 -1.56 3.63 -6.73
CA LEU A 179 -2.85 3.38 -6.11
C LEU A 179 -3.97 4.16 -6.81
N GLU A 180 -3.75 5.44 -7.12
CA GLU A 180 -4.75 6.26 -7.85
C GLU A 180 -5.13 5.65 -9.19
N LEU A 181 -4.13 5.24 -9.99
CA LEU A 181 -4.39 4.59 -11.27
C LEU A 181 -5.08 3.24 -11.08
N SER A 182 -4.69 2.46 -10.07
CA SER A 182 -5.33 1.17 -9.77
C SER A 182 -6.82 1.32 -9.46
N PHE A 183 -7.16 2.23 -8.54
CA PHE A 183 -8.54 2.51 -8.15
C PHE A 183 -9.35 2.99 -9.35
N ARG A 184 -8.81 3.96 -10.10
CA ARG A 184 -9.45 4.49 -11.31
C ARG A 184 -9.71 3.42 -12.36
N VAL A 185 -8.71 2.59 -12.69
CA VAL A 185 -8.86 1.54 -13.71
C VAL A 185 -10.02 0.61 -13.36
N TRP A 186 -10.04 0.10 -12.13
CA TRP A 186 -11.09 -0.82 -11.70
C TRP A 186 -12.46 -0.14 -11.60
N GLN A 187 -12.54 1.01 -10.95
CA GLN A 187 -13.81 1.71 -10.75
C GLN A 187 -14.40 2.20 -12.08
N CYS A 188 -13.58 2.55 -13.06
CA CYS A 188 -14.03 3.06 -14.35
C CYS A 188 -14.15 1.98 -15.44
N GLY A 189 -14.18 0.70 -15.06
CA GLY A 189 -14.58 -0.40 -15.95
C GLY A 189 -13.45 -1.14 -16.67
N GLY A 190 -12.19 -0.83 -16.37
CA GLY A 190 -11.04 -1.60 -16.84
C GLY A 190 -10.71 -2.82 -15.97
N SER A 191 -9.59 -3.46 -16.30
CA SER A 191 -8.98 -4.47 -15.44
C SER A 191 -7.50 -4.18 -15.24
N LEU A 192 -6.99 -4.55 -14.07
CA LEU A 192 -5.57 -4.53 -13.76
C LEU A 192 -5.11 -5.95 -13.51
N GLU A 193 -4.10 -6.39 -14.27
CA GLU A 193 -3.73 -7.79 -14.35
C GLU A 193 -2.21 -7.96 -14.25
N ILE A 194 -1.74 -9.00 -13.55
CA ILE A 194 -0.34 -9.45 -13.58
C ILE A 194 -0.28 -10.67 -14.48
N HIS A 195 0.61 -10.67 -15.46
CA HIS A 195 0.76 -11.77 -16.41
C HIS A 195 1.90 -12.72 -16.01
N PRO A 196 1.63 -13.97 -15.57
CA PRO A 196 2.66 -14.89 -15.08
C PRO A 196 3.74 -15.27 -16.09
N CYS A 197 3.47 -15.18 -17.40
CA CYS A 197 4.47 -15.40 -18.43
C CYS A 197 5.41 -14.21 -18.70
N SER A 198 5.09 -13.03 -18.18
CA SER A 198 5.90 -11.83 -18.38
C SER A 198 6.71 -11.54 -17.12
N HIS A 199 8.03 -11.61 -17.23
CA HIS A 199 8.93 -11.39 -16.09
C HIS A 199 9.91 -10.25 -16.38
N VAL A 200 10.01 -9.32 -15.44
CA VAL A 200 10.99 -8.23 -15.47
C VAL A 200 11.60 -8.09 -14.09
N GLY A 201 12.92 -8.26 -14.01
CA GLY A 201 13.68 -8.00 -12.80
C GLY A 201 13.80 -6.51 -12.54
N HIS A 202 13.74 -6.12 -11.28
CA HIS A 202 13.84 -4.75 -10.82
C HIS A 202 14.81 -4.66 -9.63
N VAL A 203 15.75 -3.72 -9.69
CA VAL A 203 16.70 -3.47 -8.60
C VAL A 203 16.02 -2.68 -7.49
N PHE A 204 15.54 -3.36 -6.45
CA PHE A 204 14.98 -2.70 -5.28
C PHE A 204 16.09 -2.08 -4.43
N PRO A 205 16.19 -0.75 -4.30
CA PRO A 205 17.31 -0.12 -3.63
C PRO A 205 17.27 -0.36 -2.12
N LYS A 206 18.43 -0.37 -1.47
CA LYS A 206 18.56 -0.51 0.00
C LYS A 206 17.67 0.47 0.78
N LYS A 207 17.53 1.69 0.28
CA LYS A 207 16.70 2.78 0.82
C LYS A 207 16.29 3.70 -0.32
N ALA A 208 15.32 4.58 -0.08
CA ALA A 208 14.93 5.60 -1.05
C ALA A 208 16.18 6.37 -1.56
N PRO A 209 16.49 6.33 -2.88
CA PRO A 209 17.72 6.91 -3.42
C PRO A 209 17.65 8.44 -3.56
N TYR A 210 16.48 9.03 -3.32
CA TYR A 210 16.21 10.47 -3.31
C TYR A 210 15.08 10.76 -2.31
N ALA A 211 14.93 12.04 -1.93
CA ALA A 211 13.87 12.47 -1.01
C ALA A 211 12.48 12.26 -1.64
N ARG A 212 11.55 11.72 -0.86
CA ARG A 212 10.15 11.44 -1.26
C ARG A 212 9.15 12.21 -0.38
N PRO A 213 9.21 13.55 -0.33
CA PRO A 213 8.42 14.32 0.63
C PRO A 213 6.93 14.37 0.28
N ASN A 214 6.57 14.24 -0.99
CA ASN A 214 5.19 14.42 -1.49
C ASN A 214 4.31 13.17 -1.38
N PHE A 215 4.82 12.04 -0.84
CA PHE A 215 4.05 10.79 -0.75
C PHE A 215 2.67 11.01 -0.10
N LEU A 216 2.63 11.71 1.05
CA LEU A 216 1.39 11.89 1.79
C LEU A 216 0.39 12.80 1.07
N GLN A 217 0.89 13.86 0.44
CA GLN A 217 0.09 14.78 -0.37
C GLN A 217 -0.55 14.07 -1.56
N ASN A 218 0.23 13.30 -2.32
CA ASN A 218 -0.25 12.57 -3.49
C ASN A 218 -1.27 11.50 -3.08
N THR A 219 -0.98 10.76 -2.00
CA THR A 219 -1.88 9.73 -1.48
C THR A 219 -3.20 10.33 -0.97
N ALA A 220 -3.18 11.53 -0.37
CA ALA A 220 -4.41 12.25 -0.05
C ALA A 220 -5.22 12.64 -1.29
N ARG A 221 -4.58 13.06 -2.40
CA ARG A 221 -5.27 13.30 -3.69
C ARG A 221 -6.00 12.04 -4.17
N ALA A 222 -5.32 10.88 -4.11
CA ALA A 222 -5.91 9.60 -4.49
C ALA A 222 -7.12 9.24 -3.60
N ALA A 223 -6.97 9.38 -2.29
CA ALA A 223 -8.03 9.08 -1.33
C ALA A 223 -9.27 9.96 -1.51
N GLU A 224 -9.07 11.27 -1.70
CA GLU A 224 -10.15 12.24 -1.83
C GLU A 224 -10.98 12.04 -3.11
N VAL A 225 -10.34 11.60 -4.20
CA VAL A 225 -11.04 11.38 -5.47
C VAL A 225 -11.73 10.02 -5.53
N TRP A 226 -11.10 8.96 -4.99
CA TRP A 226 -11.50 7.58 -5.32
C TRP A 226 -12.12 6.77 -4.18
N MET A 227 -11.85 7.12 -2.92
CA MET A 227 -12.17 6.25 -1.77
C MET A 227 -13.50 6.54 -1.06
N ASP A 228 -14.27 7.52 -1.52
CA ASP A 228 -15.57 7.88 -0.92
C ASP A 228 -15.44 8.10 0.60
N SER A 229 -16.28 7.44 1.42
CA SER A 229 -16.20 7.49 2.89
C SER A 229 -15.05 6.68 3.48
N TYR A 230 -14.48 5.71 2.75
CA TYR A 230 -13.43 4.83 3.26
C TYR A 230 -12.09 5.54 3.45
N LYS A 231 -11.91 6.73 2.88
CA LYS A 231 -10.74 7.60 3.16
C LYS A 231 -10.58 7.91 4.65
N GLU A 232 -11.67 7.86 5.42
CA GLU A 232 -11.61 8.09 6.87
C GLU A 232 -10.75 7.04 7.58
N HIS A 233 -10.76 5.77 7.16
CA HIS A 233 -9.89 4.73 7.71
C HIS A 233 -8.41 5.05 7.53
N PHE A 234 -8.07 5.64 6.37
CA PHE A 234 -6.73 6.14 6.09
C PHE A 234 -6.34 7.31 6.99
N TYR A 235 -7.20 8.31 7.07
CA TYR A 235 -6.92 9.48 7.89
C TYR A 235 -6.91 9.18 9.39
N ASN A 236 -7.63 8.15 9.84
CA ASN A 236 -7.62 7.71 11.23
C ASN A 236 -6.27 7.06 11.60
N ARG A 237 -5.72 6.23 10.71
CA ARG A 237 -4.41 5.55 10.91
C ARG A 237 -3.22 6.46 10.63
N ASN A 238 -3.43 7.51 9.83
CA ASN A 238 -2.43 8.54 9.53
C ASN A 238 -2.99 9.96 9.69
N PRO A 239 -3.27 10.42 10.94
CA PRO A 239 -3.84 11.74 11.21
C PRO A 239 -3.11 12.94 10.59
N PRO A 240 -1.76 12.96 10.48
CA PRO A 240 -1.05 14.04 9.77
C PRO A 240 -1.56 14.27 8.35
N ALA A 241 -2.05 13.23 7.66
CA ALA A 241 -2.57 13.34 6.30
C ALA A 241 -3.78 14.28 6.16
N ARG A 242 -4.55 14.50 7.24
CA ARG A 242 -5.68 15.45 7.23
C ARG A 242 -5.23 16.91 7.08
N LYS A 243 -3.98 17.20 7.45
CA LYS A 243 -3.40 18.55 7.38
C LYS A 243 -2.65 18.80 6.08
N GLU A 244 -2.50 17.78 5.24
CA GLU A 244 -1.81 17.89 3.97
C GLU A 244 -2.59 18.75 2.98
N LYS A 245 -1.87 19.65 2.31
CA LYS A 245 -2.45 20.50 1.27
C LYS A 245 -2.39 19.76 -0.06
N TYR A 246 -3.34 18.87 -0.30
CA TYR A 246 -3.38 18.07 -1.52
C TYR A 246 -3.71 18.87 -2.80
N GLY A 247 -4.11 20.14 -2.69
CA GLY A 247 -4.34 21.05 -3.82
C GLY A 247 -5.69 20.85 -4.50
N ASP A 248 -5.85 21.38 -5.71
CA ASP A 248 -7.10 21.26 -6.47
C ASP A 248 -7.21 19.88 -7.15
N ILE A 249 -8.35 19.22 -6.95
CA ILE A 249 -8.70 17.91 -7.51
C ILE A 249 -9.96 17.97 -8.39
N SER A 250 -10.49 19.16 -8.68
CA SER A 250 -11.75 19.35 -9.39
C SER A 250 -11.79 18.65 -10.75
N GLU A 251 -10.70 18.72 -11.52
CA GLU A 251 -10.61 18.03 -12.82
C GLU A 251 -10.66 16.50 -12.68
N ARG A 252 -10.13 15.95 -11.58
CA ARG A 252 -10.13 14.51 -11.31
C ARG A 252 -11.52 14.03 -10.88
N ILE A 253 -12.26 14.85 -10.14
CA ILE A 253 -13.67 14.59 -9.80
C ILE A 253 -14.52 14.62 -11.08
N ILE A 254 -14.38 15.65 -11.92
CA ILE A 254 -15.10 15.75 -13.21
C ILE A 254 -14.79 14.56 -14.11
N LEU A 255 -13.54 14.10 -14.13
CA LEU A 255 -13.13 12.90 -14.87
C LEU A 255 -13.85 11.64 -14.34
N ARG A 256 -13.87 11.44 -13.01
CA ARG A 256 -14.57 10.32 -12.37
C ARG A 256 -16.06 10.30 -12.74
N ASP A 257 -16.71 11.47 -12.72
CA ASP A 257 -18.12 11.62 -13.08
C ASP A 257 -18.36 11.33 -14.56
N ARG A 258 -17.52 11.87 -15.45
CA ARG A 258 -17.61 11.69 -16.92
C ARG A 258 -17.47 10.23 -17.33
N LEU A 259 -16.59 9.49 -16.66
CA LEU A 259 -16.35 8.07 -16.92
C LEU A 259 -17.38 7.15 -16.25
N HIS A 260 -18.34 7.71 -15.50
CA HIS A 260 -19.38 6.96 -14.78
C HIS A 260 -18.81 5.85 -13.89
N CYS A 261 -17.72 6.16 -13.17
CA CYS A 261 -17.00 5.19 -12.37
C CYS A 261 -17.83 4.71 -11.16
N LYS A 262 -17.62 3.46 -10.78
CA LYS A 262 -18.26 2.81 -9.63
C LYS A 262 -17.71 3.34 -8.30
N SER A 263 -18.43 3.09 -7.21
CA SER A 263 -18.02 3.48 -5.85
C SER A 263 -16.82 2.67 -5.35
N PHE A 264 -16.17 3.16 -4.29
CA PHE A 264 -15.12 2.40 -3.61
C PHE A 264 -15.69 1.19 -2.86
N ASP A 265 -16.94 1.24 -2.39
CA ASP A 265 -17.66 0.07 -1.85
C ASP A 265 -17.74 -1.05 -2.90
N TRP A 266 -18.04 -0.71 -4.16
CA TRP A 266 -18.02 -1.68 -5.25
C TRP A 266 -16.61 -2.25 -5.44
N TYR A 267 -15.58 -1.42 -5.42
CA TYR A 267 -14.18 -1.86 -5.54
C TYR A 267 -13.82 -2.86 -4.43
N LEU A 268 -14.08 -2.54 -3.17
CA LEU A 268 -13.79 -3.46 -2.05
C LEU A 268 -14.55 -4.78 -2.19
N LYS A 269 -15.84 -4.75 -2.54
CA LYS A 269 -16.66 -5.98 -2.64
C LYS A 269 -16.34 -6.85 -3.86
N ASN A 270 -15.90 -6.26 -4.97
CA ASN A 270 -15.78 -6.97 -6.27
C ASN A 270 -14.35 -7.18 -6.73
N VAL A 271 -13.41 -6.35 -6.25
CA VAL A 271 -12.00 -6.38 -6.66
C VAL A 271 -11.12 -6.82 -5.51
N PHE A 272 -11.35 -6.34 -4.28
CA PHE A 272 -10.52 -6.66 -3.13
C PHE A 272 -11.30 -7.14 -1.88
N PRO A 273 -12.13 -8.20 -2.00
CA PRO A 273 -13.01 -8.65 -0.91
C PRO A 273 -12.26 -9.26 0.28
N ASP A 274 -11.01 -9.69 0.08
CA ASP A 274 -10.17 -10.25 1.15
C ASP A 274 -9.49 -9.19 2.02
N LEU A 275 -9.56 -7.90 1.64
CA LEU A 275 -9.09 -6.81 2.48
C LEU A 275 -10.10 -6.58 3.60
N HIS A 276 -9.69 -6.85 4.85
CA HIS A 276 -10.50 -6.48 6.01
C HIS A 276 -10.78 -4.98 6.01
N VAL A 277 -12.05 -4.61 6.17
CA VAL A 277 -12.49 -3.22 6.28
C VAL A 277 -12.76 -2.91 7.75
N PRO A 278 -11.99 -2.01 8.37
CA PRO A 278 -12.19 -1.57 9.74
C PRO A 278 -13.58 -1.01 9.99
N GLU A 279 -14.09 -1.18 11.20
CA GLU A 279 -15.36 -0.59 11.61
C GLU A 279 -15.17 0.90 11.97
N ASP A 280 -14.04 1.23 12.60
CA ASP A 280 -13.68 2.56 13.13
C ASP A 280 -14.87 3.24 13.84
N ARG A 281 -15.56 2.49 14.71
CA ARG A 281 -16.75 2.99 15.40
C ARG A 281 -16.44 4.26 16.21
N PRO A 282 -17.35 5.26 16.26
CA PRO A 282 -17.12 6.48 17.03
C PRO A 282 -16.79 6.18 18.50
N GLY A 283 -15.65 6.70 18.99
CA GLY A 283 -15.18 6.50 20.36
C GLY A 283 -14.43 5.19 20.62
N TRP A 284 -14.26 4.34 19.61
CA TRP A 284 -13.65 3.01 19.73
C TRP A 284 -12.44 2.80 18.81
N HIS A 285 -11.79 3.88 18.40
CA HIS A 285 -10.54 3.85 17.64
C HIS A 285 -9.70 5.08 17.97
N GLY A 286 -8.39 4.95 17.78
CA GLY A 286 -7.40 6.00 18.06
C GLY A 286 -6.37 5.56 19.08
N ALA A 287 -5.80 6.52 19.81
CA ALA A 287 -4.84 6.22 20.88
C ALA A 287 -5.58 5.82 22.16
N ILE A 288 -5.01 4.89 22.93
CA ILE A 288 -5.57 4.48 24.23
C ILE A 288 -4.68 5.05 25.33
N ARG A 289 -5.14 6.12 26.00
CA ARG A 289 -4.40 6.80 27.08
C ARG A 289 -4.62 6.12 28.42
N SER A 290 -3.56 6.03 29.23
CA SER A 290 -3.65 5.64 30.66
C SER A 290 -4.15 6.81 31.51
N GLU A 291 -5.09 6.59 32.42
CA GLU A 291 -5.47 7.59 33.43
C GLU A 291 -4.51 7.61 34.64
N GLY A 292 -3.75 6.54 34.86
CA GLY A 292 -2.74 6.44 35.91
C GLY A 292 -1.43 7.13 35.55
N ILE A 293 -0.96 6.94 34.32
CA ILE A 293 0.20 7.63 33.74
C ILE A 293 -0.30 8.51 32.58
N SER A 294 -0.92 9.63 32.93
CA SER A 294 -1.70 10.47 31.99
C SER A 294 -0.95 11.04 30.80
N SER A 295 0.40 11.02 30.78
CA SER A 295 1.21 11.44 29.64
C SER A 295 1.41 10.34 28.59
N GLU A 296 1.03 9.10 28.89
CA GLU A 296 1.38 7.91 28.11
C GLU A 296 0.16 7.18 27.55
N CYS A 297 0.35 6.62 26.36
CA CYS A 297 -0.63 5.88 25.59
C CYS A 297 -0.09 4.47 25.33
N LEU A 298 -0.98 3.50 25.12
CA LEU A 298 -0.61 2.20 24.61
C LEU A 298 0.18 2.36 23.31
N ASP A 299 1.29 1.64 23.21
CA ASP A 299 2.21 1.71 22.08
C ASP A 299 2.73 0.30 21.77
N TYR A 300 2.59 -0.10 20.51
CA TYR A 300 3.12 -1.35 20.01
C TYR A 300 4.16 -1.08 18.92
N ASN A 301 5.42 -1.40 19.24
CA ASN A 301 6.56 -1.16 18.37
C ASN A 301 7.32 -2.47 18.11
N ALA A 302 6.93 -3.17 17.04
CA ALA A 302 7.58 -4.41 16.62
C ALA A 302 8.64 -4.18 15.54
N PRO A 303 9.70 -5.00 15.48
CA PRO A 303 10.61 -5.01 14.34
C PRO A 303 9.87 -5.39 13.05
N ASP A 304 10.18 -4.72 11.93
CA ASP A 304 9.51 -4.96 10.64
C ASP A 304 9.53 -6.43 10.18
N HIS A 305 10.62 -7.16 10.49
CA HIS A 305 10.78 -8.58 10.12
C HIS A 305 10.05 -9.55 11.05
N ASN A 306 9.49 -9.06 12.16
CA ASN A 306 8.73 -9.87 13.13
C ASN A 306 7.60 -9.03 13.76
N PRO A 307 6.50 -8.79 13.02
CA PRO A 307 5.42 -7.92 13.45
C PRO A 307 4.69 -8.41 14.71
N THR A 308 4.84 -9.67 15.10
CA THR A 308 4.28 -10.28 16.32
C THR A 308 5.31 -10.46 17.44
N GLY A 309 6.54 -9.97 17.24
CA GLY A 309 7.68 -10.25 18.10
C GLY A 309 7.86 -9.31 19.30
N ALA A 310 7.00 -8.30 19.44
CA ALA A 310 7.06 -7.35 20.55
C ALA A 310 5.92 -7.59 21.54
N HIS A 311 5.95 -6.82 22.63
CA HIS A 311 4.88 -6.76 23.60
C HIS A 311 4.30 -5.34 23.60
N LEU A 312 3.02 -5.24 23.90
CA LEU A 312 2.36 -3.95 24.11
C LEU A 312 3.02 -3.24 25.28
N SER A 313 3.24 -1.94 25.14
CA SER A 313 3.94 -1.11 26.12
C SER A 313 3.29 0.26 26.24
N LEU A 314 3.94 1.20 26.95
CA LEU A 314 3.54 2.60 27.00
C LEU A 314 4.58 3.50 26.35
N PHE A 315 4.10 4.55 25.68
CA PHE A 315 4.94 5.63 25.17
C PHE A 315 4.21 6.97 25.26
N GLY A 316 4.95 8.07 25.15
CA GLY A 316 4.35 9.41 25.19
C GLY A 316 3.31 9.59 24.08
N CYS A 317 2.09 9.99 24.45
CA CYS A 317 1.00 10.19 23.50
C CYS A 317 1.37 11.27 22.47
N HIS A 318 1.42 10.93 21.18
CA HIS A 318 1.83 11.87 20.13
C HIS A 318 0.74 12.24 19.12
N GLY A 319 -0.38 11.50 19.09
CA GLY A 319 -1.53 11.81 18.22
C GLY A 319 -1.22 11.70 16.72
N GLN A 320 -0.29 10.81 16.35
CA GLN A 320 0.14 10.62 14.95
C GLN A 320 -0.33 9.27 14.36
N GLY A 321 -1.19 8.54 15.07
CA GLY A 321 -1.60 7.19 14.70
C GLY A 321 -0.42 6.21 14.78
N GLY A 322 -0.21 5.40 13.74
CA GLY A 322 0.94 4.49 13.65
C GLY A 322 0.96 3.49 14.80
N ASN A 323 2.05 3.47 15.58
CA ASN A 323 2.28 2.55 16.70
C ASN A 323 1.29 2.74 17.87
N GLN A 324 0.60 3.87 17.93
CA GLN A 324 -0.38 4.20 18.96
C GLN A 324 -1.82 4.08 18.48
N PHE A 325 -2.07 3.64 17.24
CA PHE A 325 -3.44 3.47 16.75
C PHE A 325 -3.96 2.07 17.08
N PHE A 326 -5.08 2.04 17.78
CA PHE A 326 -5.83 0.83 18.10
C PHE A 326 -7.30 1.00 17.71
N GLU A 327 -7.97 -0.13 17.50
CA GLU A 327 -9.40 -0.22 17.27
C GLU A 327 -10.01 -1.27 18.20
N TYR A 328 -11.18 -0.96 18.78
CA TYR A 328 -11.98 -1.92 19.53
C TYR A 328 -13.22 -2.32 18.72
N THR A 329 -13.30 -3.59 18.32
CA THR A 329 -14.32 -4.10 17.39
C THR A 329 -15.61 -4.53 18.09
N GLU A 330 -16.71 -4.68 17.35
CA GLU A 330 -17.97 -5.27 17.87
C GLU A 330 -17.75 -6.69 18.41
N ASN A 331 -16.78 -7.36 17.81
CA ASN A 331 -16.29 -8.68 18.14
C ASN A 331 -15.42 -8.75 19.39
N LYS A 332 -15.29 -7.63 20.12
CA LYS A 332 -14.51 -7.52 21.37
C LYS A 332 -13.01 -7.76 21.18
N GLU A 333 -12.46 -7.45 20.01
CA GLU A 333 -11.02 -7.53 19.77
C GLU A 333 -10.38 -6.14 19.97
N ILE A 334 -9.15 -6.09 20.50
CA ILE A 334 -8.31 -4.88 20.43
C ILE A 334 -7.34 -5.09 19.27
N ARG A 335 -7.57 -4.37 18.17
CA ARG A 335 -6.77 -4.48 16.95
C ARG A 335 -5.71 -3.40 16.89
N PHE A 336 -4.48 -3.81 16.58
CA PHE A 336 -3.40 -2.96 16.12
C PHE A 336 -3.32 -3.09 14.60
N ASN A 337 -4.09 -2.29 13.88
CA ASN A 337 -4.30 -2.43 12.44
C ASN A 337 -3.91 -1.21 11.60
N SER A 338 -2.84 -0.52 12.03
CA SER A 338 -2.21 0.53 11.22
C SER A 338 -1.56 -0.01 9.94
N VAL A 339 -0.93 -1.19 10.01
CA VAL A 339 -0.15 -1.77 8.89
C VAL A 339 -0.65 -3.16 8.54
N THR A 340 -0.80 -4.03 9.54
CA THR A 340 -1.32 -5.40 9.38
C THR A 340 -2.40 -5.63 10.42
N GLU A 341 -3.39 -6.47 10.12
CA GLU A 341 -4.44 -6.84 11.08
C GLU A 341 -3.85 -7.71 12.20
N LEU A 342 -3.39 -7.08 13.27
CA LEU A 342 -2.94 -7.74 14.48
C LEU A 342 -3.95 -7.54 15.61
N CYS A 343 -4.15 -8.59 16.39
CA CYS A 343 -5.06 -8.63 17.52
C CYS A 343 -4.25 -8.84 18.80
N ALA A 344 -4.56 -8.05 19.83
CA ALA A 344 -3.94 -8.18 21.14
C ALA A 344 -4.34 -9.52 21.78
N GLU A 345 -3.36 -10.19 22.38
CA GLU A 345 -3.56 -11.45 23.09
C GLU A 345 -2.80 -11.49 24.42
N VAL A 346 -3.28 -12.31 25.35
CA VAL A 346 -2.50 -12.73 26.52
C VAL A 346 -2.09 -14.19 26.32
N PRO A 347 -0.80 -14.48 26.06
CA PRO A 347 -0.33 -15.86 25.91
C PRO A 347 -0.56 -16.70 27.16
N GLU A 348 -0.70 -18.02 26.99
CA GLU A 348 -0.95 -18.92 28.12
C GLU A 348 0.11 -18.78 29.22
N ARG A 349 -0.37 -18.61 30.46
CA ARG A 349 0.46 -18.49 31.67
C ARG A 349 1.44 -17.30 31.67
N GLN A 350 1.18 -16.30 30.82
CA GLN A 350 1.93 -15.05 30.79
C GLN A 350 1.10 -13.89 31.34
N THR A 351 1.78 -12.82 31.73
CA THR A 351 1.15 -11.58 32.21
C THR A 351 1.42 -10.38 31.30
N TYR A 352 2.16 -10.56 30.20
CA TYR A 352 2.33 -9.52 29.18
C TYR A 352 1.26 -9.65 28.09
N ILE A 353 1.08 -8.58 27.32
CA ILE A 353 0.13 -8.53 26.20
C ILE A 353 0.96 -8.57 24.92
N GLY A 354 0.73 -9.59 24.10
CA GLY A 354 1.35 -9.75 22.79
C GLY A 354 0.41 -9.35 21.66
N MET A 355 0.88 -9.52 20.43
CA MET A 355 0.07 -9.37 19.22
C MET A 355 0.21 -10.63 18.37
N LYS A 356 -0.89 -11.05 17.75
CA LYS A 356 -0.90 -12.09 16.72
C LYS A 356 -1.77 -11.68 15.54
N HIS A 357 -1.64 -12.36 14.41
CA HIS A 357 -2.54 -12.14 13.29
C HIS A 357 -4.00 -12.36 13.71
N CYS A 358 -4.84 -11.39 13.37
CA CYS A 358 -6.28 -11.50 13.63
C CYS A 358 -6.88 -12.68 12.85
N PRO A 359 -7.95 -13.29 13.40
CA PRO A 359 -8.74 -14.26 12.66
C PRO A 359 -9.33 -13.63 11.38
N LYS A 360 -9.56 -14.45 10.36
CA LYS A 360 -10.26 -14.00 9.15
C LYS A 360 -11.71 -13.65 9.46
N ASP A 361 -12.26 -12.72 8.70
CA ASP A 361 -13.67 -12.32 8.84
C ASP A 361 -14.60 -13.53 8.74
N GLY A 362 -15.60 -13.58 9.63
CA GLY A 362 -16.56 -14.68 9.72
C GLY A 362 -16.06 -15.95 10.43
N THR A 363 -14.82 -15.98 10.92
CA THR A 363 -14.31 -17.13 11.72
C THR A 363 -14.56 -16.94 13.21
N ILE A 364 -14.55 -18.04 13.97
CA ILE A 364 -14.76 -18.01 15.43
C ILE A 364 -13.53 -17.38 16.10
N ILE A 365 -13.78 -16.38 16.94
CA ILE A 365 -12.76 -15.68 17.69
C ILE A 365 -12.36 -16.51 18.91
N ALA A 366 -11.05 -16.74 19.06
CA ALA A 366 -10.52 -17.44 20.21
C ALA A 366 -10.70 -16.61 21.48
N THR A 367 -11.02 -17.27 22.60
CA THR A 367 -11.32 -16.59 23.88
C THR A 367 -10.15 -15.75 24.41
N ASN A 368 -8.92 -16.07 24.04
CA ASN A 368 -7.72 -15.33 24.43
C ASN A 368 -7.46 -14.04 23.61
N LEU A 369 -8.33 -13.74 22.64
CA LEU A 369 -8.34 -12.50 21.86
C LEU A 369 -9.51 -11.57 22.26
N VAL A 370 -10.36 -12.02 23.17
CA VAL A 370 -11.55 -11.30 23.60
C VAL A 370 -11.19 -10.36 24.75
N TRP A 371 -11.61 -9.10 24.62
CA TRP A 371 -11.39 -8.02 25.58
C TRP A 371 -12.71 -7.33 25.90
N GLU A 372 -12.92 -6.98 27.16
CA GLU A 372 -14.07 -6.20 27.60
C GLU A 372 -13.59 -4.81 28.02
N PHE A 373 -13.84 -3.83 27.17
CA PHE A 373 -13.65 -2.43 27.52
C PHE A 373 -14.90 -1.96 28.26
N ARG A 374 -14.82 -1.90 29.59
CA ARG A 374 -15.96 -1.62 30.46
C ARG A 374 -16.24 -0.12 30.55
N GLN A 375 -17.45 0.23 30.98
CA GLN A 375 -17.90 1.63 31.10
C GLN A 375 -17.10 2.44 32.13
N ASP A 376 -16.48 1.78 33.10
CA ASP A 376 -15.61 2.40 34.10
C ASP A 376 -14.19 2.71 33.57
N GLY A 377 -13.90 2.37 32.31
CA GLY A 377 -12.59 2.55 31.68
C GLY A 377 -11.64 1.37 31.88
N THR A 378 -12.04 0.30 32.58
CA THR A 378 -11.20 -0.89 32.72
C THR A 378 -11.17 -1.73 31.45
N ILE A 379 -9.98 -2.20 31.08
CA ILE A 379 -9.79 -3.19 30.00
C ILE A 379 -9.63 -4.56 30.65
N PHE A 380 -10.70 -5.35 30.65
CA PHE A 380 -10.75 -6.68 31.24
C PHE A 380 -10.51 -7.76 30.19
N HIS A 381 -9.74 -8.80 30.53
CA HIS A 381 -9.50 -9.95 29.66
C HIS A 381 -10.18 -11.21 30.26
N PRO A 382 -11.36 -11.62 29.74
CA PRO A 382 -12.16 -12.70 30.34
C PRO A 382 -11.43 -14.03 30.48
N HIS A 383 -10.60 -14.41 29.51
CA HIS A 383 -9.91 -15.71 29.53
C HIS A 383 -8.88 -15.81 30.66
N SER A 384 -8.18 -14.72 31.00
CA SER A 384 -7.21 -14.73 32.10
C SER A 384 -7.83 -14.30 33.44
N GLY A 385 -8.93 -13.55 33.41
CA GLY A 385 -9.56 -13.00 34.62
C GLY A 385 -8.84 -11.77 35.18
N PHE A 386 -7.92 -11.18 34.42
CA PHE A 386 -7.11 -10.03 34.82
C PHE A 386 -7.49 -8.77 34.02
N CYS A 387 -7.07 -7.60 34.52
CA CYS A 387 -7.23 -6.30 33.87
C CYS A 387 -5.86 -5.75 33.42
N VAL A 388 -5.85 -4.95 32.36
CA VAL A 388 -4.65 -4.23 31.90
C VAL A 388 -4.32 -3.12 32.91
N THR A 389 -3.09 -3.10 33.41
CA THR A 389 -2.61 -2.05 34.32
C THR A 389 -1.33 -1.40 33.81
N SER A 390 -1.24 -0.08 33.91
CA SER A 390 -0.01 0.68 33.67
C SER A 390 0.91 0.62 34.89
N TYR A 391 2.22 0.55 34.67
CA TYR A 391 3.21 0.61 35.75
C TYR A 391 4.51 1.25 35.26
N ARG A 392 5.46 1.46 36.19
CA ARG A 392 6.83 1.85 35.85
C ARG A 392 7.79 0.70 36.12
N THR A 393 8.68 0.42 35.18
CA THR A 393 9.80 -0.53 35.37
C THR A 393 10.78 0.01 36.43
N PRO A 394 11.73 -0.81 36.93
CA PRO A 394 12.76 -0.34 37.86
C PRO A 394 13.60 0.83 37.33
N GLU A 395 13.73 0.94 36.00
CA GLU A 395 14.42 2.04 35.32
C GLU A 395 13.53 3.29 35.10
N GLY A 396 12.28 3.26 35.58
CA GLY A 396 11.34 4.38 35.51
C GLY A 396 10.54 4.50 34.20
N ARG A 397 10.72 3.57 33.25
CA ARG A 397 9.98 3.56 31.97
C ARG A 397 8.54 3.10 32.19
N GLY A 398 7.59 3.73 31.50
CA GLY A 398 6.20 3.28 31.51
C GLY A 398 6.03 1.98 30.74
N ASP A 399 5.18 1.09 31.25
CA ASP A 399 4.88 -0.21 30.63
C ASP A 399 3.49 -0.72 31.06
N VAL A 400 3.02 -1.82 30.46
CA VAL A 400 1.74 -2.48 30.81
C VAL A 400 1.90 -3.96 31.13
N HIS A 401 1.05 -4.46 32.03
CA HIS A 401 0.90 -5.89 32.26
C HIS A 401 -0.52 -6.24 32.73
N MET A 402 -0.80 -7.54 32.84
CA MET A 402 -2.05 -8.08 33.36
C MET A 402 -1.98 -8.22 34.88
N ALA A 403 -2.91 -7.59 35.60
CA ALA A 403 -2.99 -7.61 37.07
C ALA A 403 -4.43 -7.84 37.57
N PRO A 404 -4.63 -8.30 38.83
CA PRO A 404 -5.98 -8.52 39.35
C PRO A 404 -6.80 -7.23 39.24
N CYS A 405 -8.04 -7.34 38.79
CA CYS A 405 -8.90 -6.18 38.60
C CYS A 405 -9.19 -5.48 39.93
N GLN A 406 -8.83 -4.20 40.03
CA GLN A 406 -9.01 -3.37 41.22
C GLN A 406 -9.81 -2.11 40.87
N PRO A 407 -11.09 -2.00 41.30
CA PRO A 407 -11.97 -0.89 40.93
C PRO A 407 -11.52 0.50 41.36
N SER A 408 -10.49 0.63 42.21
CA SER A 408 -9.96 1.92 42.67
C SER A 408 -8.57 2.25 42.13
N ASP A 409 -7.93 1.33 41.38
CA ASP A 409 -6.59 1.55 40.84
C ASP A 409 -6.68 2.33 39.53
N LYS A 410 -6.30 3.61 39.57
CA LYS A 410 -6.31 4.48 38.39
C LYS A 410 -5.41 3.99 37.25
N ASN A 411 -4.41 3.17 37.54
CA ASN A 411 -3.56 2.57 36.52
C ASN A 411 -4.29 1.56 35.64
N GLN A 412 -5.48 1.10 36.06
CA GLN A 412 -6.33 0.18 35.30
C GLN A 412 -7.40 0.90 34.49
N PHE A 413 -7.45 2.23 34.53
CA PHE A 413 -8.40 3.02 33.76
C PHE A 413 -7.76 3.56 32.48
N TRP A 414 -8.47 3.37 31.39
CA TRP A 414 -8.03 3.65 30.03
C TRP A 414 -9.10 4.39 29.26
N LYS A 415 -8.69 5.19 28.28
CA LYS A 415 -9.61 5.96 27.46
C LYS A 415 -9.12 6.09 26.03
N PHE A 416 -10.03 5.93 25.07
CA PHE A 416 -9.76 6.27 23.67
C PHE A 416 -9.67 7.78 23.47
N GLU A 417 -8.71 8.18 22.66
CA GLU A 417 -8.48 9.54 22.20
C GLU A 417 -8.29 9.60 20.69
N ARG A 418 -8.80 10.67 20.09
CA ARG A 418 -8.75 10.94 18.65
C ARG A 418 -7.88 12.14 18.34
#